data_AF-A0A8S0WC18-F1
#
_entry.id   AF-A0A8S0WC18-F1
#
_cell.length_a   1.000
_cell.length_b   1.000
_cell.length_c   1.000
_cell.angle_alpha   90.00
_cell.angle_beta   90.00
_cell.angle_gamma   90.00
#
_symmetry.space_group_name_H-M   'P 1'
#
loop_
_entity.id
_entity.type
_entity.pdbx_description
1 polymer ?
#
loop_
_entity_poly.entity_id
_entity_poly.type
_entity_poly.pdbx_seq_one_letter_code
_entity_poly.pdbx_strand_id
1 'polypeptide(L)'
;MEPLNNQEDLRLRENDMIFEIGCLVGHEESVAFKVLSLATHPTFPQTLACSIVARSTIPGCIYAEVDDMTQAHALARRIPELNTNNIRPVSLDERTDMLTRSSPYGLEDQKWVWVHDKWAKWKKYLGDTGLLIKRLDSFLVGLIPQIRKEPHPPQALVLQDNMVKTFRIHKVKALETQMQYIFQEHTYTQDGILLVPTNEIDLVISSKVLPCHHEFALFCGSSLLEETVCSKTLSRVAQKRLQLHDRVKVIRGEFAGVLGEVVEVGTEEVLLRLPSQDIVAPFSIVEVCPHFKVGDHVAVTHGDHKGSKGWVTFAYDDRLVMHIAPEQEASFVSSVFSVPDMF
;
A
#
# COMPACT_ATOMS: atom_id res chain seq x y z
N MET A 1 17.11 -19.79 44.61
CA MET A 1 16.16 -19.64 43.49
C MET A 1 17.01 -19.31 42.28
N GLU A 2 17.44 -20.34 41.55
CA GLU A 2 18.17 -20.16 40.30
C GLU A 2 17.20 -19.69 39.21
N PRO A 3 17.59 -18.76 38.33
CA PRO A 3 16.77 -18.39 37.19
C PRO A 3 16.78 -19.54 36.19
N LEU A 4 15.60 -20.13 35.94
CA LEU A 4 15.37 -21.10 34.86
C LEU A 4 15.69 -20.43 33.51
N ASN A 5 16.86 -20.76 32.98
CA ASN A 5 17.30 -20.36 31.65
C ASN A 5 16.72 -21.33 30.60
N ASN A 6 15.40 -21.27 30.37
CA ASN A 6 14.69 -22.16 29.45
C ASN A 6 14.36 -21.47 28.12
N GLN A 7 15.36 -20.99 27.38
CA GLN A 7 15.15 -20.58 25.99
C GLN A 7 14.99 -21.77 25.03
N GLU A 8 15.34 -23.00 25.45
CA GLU A 8 15.12 -24.21 24.64
C GLU A 8 13.67 -24.74 24.68
N ASP A 9 12.87 -24.34 25.67
CA ASP A 9 11.47 -24.79 25.81
C ASP A 9 10.46 -24.06 24.90
N LEU A 10 10.91 -23.05 24.15
CA LEU A 10 10.04 -22.23 23.28
C LEU A 10 10.14 -22.62 21.79
N ARG A 11 10.71 -23.79 21.47
CA ARG A 11 10.78 -24.30 20.10
C ARG A 11 9.68 -25.33 19.87
N LEU A 12 8.91 -25.13 18.80
CA LEU A 12 7.98 -26.13 18.28
C LEU A 12 8.72 -27.46 18.06
N ARG A 13 8.34 -28.48 18.80
CA ARG A 13 8.84 -29.84 18.69
C ARG A 13 8.13 -30.52 17.52
N GLU A 14 8.77 -31.52 16.93
CA GLU A 14 8.23 -32.26 15.79
C GLU A 14 6.87 -32.94 16.09
N ASN A 15 6.62 -33.23 17.37
CA ASN A 15 5.39 -33.83 17.87
C ASN A 15 4.31 -32.81 18.27
N ASP A 16 4.60 -31.51 18.29
CA ASP A 16 3.61 -30.51 18.69
C ASP A 16 2.54 -30.42 17.58
N MET A 17 1.28 -30.58 17.95
CA MET A 17 0.18 -30.54 17.00
C MET A 17 -0.56 -29.21 17.08
N ILE A 18 -0.53 -28.48 15.97
CA ILE A 18 -1.27 -27.25 15.80
C ILE A 18 -2.54 -27.56 15.00
N PHE A 19 -3.67 -27.08 15.50
CA PHE A 19 -4.96 -27.16 14.82
C PHE A 19 -5.44 -25.77 14.46
N GLU A 20 -5.91 -25.61 13.23
CA GLU A 20 -6.68 -24.45 12.81
C GLU A 20 -8.15 -24.69 13.22
N ILE A 21 -8.71 -23.73 13.95
CA ILE A 21 -10.10 -23.76 14.43
C ILE A 21 -10.82 -22.53 13.89
N GLY A 22 -11.92 -22.73 13.19
CA GLY A 22 -12.77 -21.65 12.70
C GLY A 22 -13.25 -20.78 13.86
N CYS A 23 -13.20 -19.46 13.67
CA CYS A 23 -13.59 -18.46 14.66
C CYS A 23 -14.57 -17.48 14.02
N LEU A 24 -15.49 -16.93 14.83
CA LEU A 24 -16.27 -15.78 14.40
C LEU A 24 -15.34 -14.61 14.08
N VAL A 25 -15.51 -14.03 12.88
CA VAL A 25 -14.64 -12.95 12.39
C VAL A 25 -14.68 -11.75 13.33
N GLY A 26 -13.50 -11.25 13.72
CA GLY A 26 -13.33 -10.10 14.63
C GLY A 26 -13.28 -10.46 16.12
N HIS A 27 -13.44 -11.74 16.47
CA HIS A 27 -13.37 -12.23 17.84
C HIS A 27 -12.08 -13.02 18.16
N GLU A 28 -11.16 -13.17 17.21
CA GLU A 28 -9.99 -14.04 17.29
C GLU A 28 -9.09 -13.66 18.49
N GLU A 29 -8.79 -12.36 18.63
CA GLU A 29 -7.98 -11.85 19.74
C GLU A 29 -8.69 -12.02 21.09
N SER A 30 -10.01 -11.77 21.13
CA SER A 30 -10.83 -11.99 22.34
C SER A 30 -10.81 -13.46 22.76
N VAL A 31 -10.86 -14.39 21.81
CA VAL A 31 -10.75 -15.83 22.06
C VAL A 31 -9.39 -16.18 22.68
N ALA A 32 -8.29 -15.65 22.15
CA ALA A 32 -6.96 -15.87 22.71
C ALA A 32 -6.88 -15.41 24.18
N PHE A 33 -7.44 -14.21 24.49
CA PHE A 33 -7.52 -13.72 25.87
C PHE A 33 -8.41 -14.57 26.78
N LYS A 34 -9.54 -15.08 26.27
CA LYS A 34 -10.42 -15.97 27.04
C LYS A 34 -9.72 -17.27 27.41
N VAL A 35 -8.96 -17.88 26.49
CA VAL A 35 -8.21 -19.10 26.77
C VAL A 35 -7.10 -18.85 27.77
N LEU A 36 -6.35 -17.75 27.60
CA LEU A 36 -5.33 -17.35 28.57
C LEU A 36 -5.94 -17.17 29.96
N SER A 37 -7.05 -16.44 30.06
CA SER A 37 -7.77 -16.21 31.32
C SER A 37 -8.24 -17.50 32.00
N LEU A 38 -8.70 -18.48 31.22
CA LEU A 38 -9.06 -19.82 31.72
C LEU A 38 -7.84 -20.58 32.24
N ALA A 39 -6.73 -20.54 31.52
CA ALA A 39 -5.49 -21.23 31.90
C ALA A 39 -4.86 -20.62 33.16
N THR A 40 -4.96 -19.29 33.33
CA THR A 40 -4.37 -18.57 34.48
C THR A 40 -5.36 -18.30 35.62
N HIS A 41 -6.55 -18.92 35.60
CA HIS A 41 -7.57 -18.66 36.62
C HIS A 41 -7.05 -19.06 38.02
N PRO A 42 -7.10 -18.17 39.03
CA PRO A 42 -6.38 -18.36 40.30
C PRO A 42 -6.90 -19.54 41.13
N THR A 43 -8.16 -19.92 40.95
CA THR A 43 -8.81 -20.96 41.78
C THR A 43 -8.98 -22.29 41.05
N PHE A 44 -9.07 -22.25 39.72
CA PHE A 44 -9.44 -23.41 38.89
C PHE A 44 -8.80 -23.24 37.50
N PRO A 45 -7.47 -23.34 37.39
CA PRO A 45 -6.80 -23.23 36.11
C PRO A 45 -7.24 -24.37 35.18
N GLN A 46 -7.60 -24.01 33.95
CA GLN A 46 -8.01 -24.95 32.91
C GLN A 46 -7.14 -24.77 31.67
N THR A 47 -6.14 -25.64 31.53
CA THR A 47 -5.28 -25.66 30.34
C THR A 47 -6.01 -26.38 29.21
N LEU A 48 -6.67 -25.62 28.34
CA LEU A 48 -7.37 -26.16 27.17
C LEU A 48 -6.46 -26.25 25.93
N ALA A 49 -5.36 -25.50 25.92
CA ALA A 49 -4.33 -25.50 24.88
C ALA A 49 -2.99 -25.10 25.50
N CYS A 50 -1.89 -25.57 24.90
CA CYS A 50 -0.53 -25.20 25.27
C CYS A 50 -0.23 -23.77 24.83
N SER A 51 -0.64 -23.41 23.61
CA SER A 51 -0.55 -22.06 23.06
C SER A 51 -1.71 -21.77 22.11
N ILE A 52 -2.04 -20.48 21.97
CA ILE A 52 -3.00 -20.01 20.96
C ILE A 52 -2.42 -18.82 20.22
N VAL A 53 -2.58 -18.85 18.90
CA VAL A 53 -2.22 -17.77 18.00
C VAL A 53 -3.47 -17.30 17.28
N ALA A 54 -3.84 -16.05 17.53
CA ALA A 54 -4.87 -15.32 16.81
C ALA A 54 -4.21 -14.20 16.01
N ARG A 55 -4.46 -14.15 14.70
CA ARG A 55 -3.84 -13.17 13.81
C ARG A 55 -4.89 -12.30 13.14
N SER A 56 -4.79 -10.99 13.31
CA SER A 56 -5.62 -10.01 12.60
C SER A 56 -5.47 -10.06 11.07
N THR A 57 -4.42 -10.72 10.58
CA THR A 57 -4.09 -10.88 9.16
C THR A 57 -4.80 -12.06 8.51
N ILE A 58 -5.34 -12.98 9.29
CA ILE A 58 -6.05 -14.18 8.83
C ILE A 58 -7.38 -14.24 9.60
N PRO A 59 -8.39 -13.46 9.18
CA PRO A 59 -9.67 -13.43 9.88
C PRO A 59 -10.43 -14.74 9.74
N GLY A 60 -11.23 -15.08 10.74
CA GLY A 60 -12.14 -16.21 10.75
C GLY A 60 -11.53 -17.52 11.26
N CYS A 61 -10.31 -17.50 11.79
CA CYS A 61 -9.69 -18.68 12.41
C CYS A 61 -8.71 -18.31 13.51
N ILE A 62 -8.48 -19.25 14.43
CA ILE A 62 -7.35 -19.25 15.35
C ILE A 62 -6.50 -20.51 15.12
N TYR A 63 -5.30 -20.51 15.67
CA TYR A 63 -4.45 -21.69 15.72
C TYR A 63 -4.20 -22.06 17.17
N ALA A 64 -4.44 -23.31 17.51
CA ALA A 64 -4.29 -23.82 18.87
C ALA A 64 -3.32 -25.01 18.87
N GLU A 65 -2.32 -24.94 19.75
CA GLU A 65 -1.42 -26.05 20.03
C GLU A 65 -2.05 -26.93 21.11
N VAL A 66 -2.38 -28.17 20.74
CA VAL A 66 -3.08 -29.13 21.59
C VAL A 66 -2.57 -30.55 21.31
N ASP A 67 -2.75 -31.44 22.28
CA ASP A 67 -2.22 -32.80 22.26
C ASP A 67 -2.94 -33.72 21.27
N ASP A 68 -4.21 -33.43 20.92
CA ASP A 68 -4.98 -34.19 19.94
C ASP A 68 -6.24 -33.45 19.44
N MET A 69 -6.92 -34.07 18.46
CA MET A 69 -8.18 -33.58 17.91
C MET A 69 -9.31 -33.51 18.95
N THR A 70 -9.29 -34.39 19.97
CA THR A 70 -10.30 -34.42 21.03
C THR A 70 -10.22 -33.15 21.87
N GLN A 71 -9.01 -32.73 22.22
CA GLN A 71 -8.72 -31.50 22.95
C GLN A 71 -9.05 -30.27 22.10
N ALA A 72 -8.78 -30.29 20.78
CA ALA A 72 -9.22 -29.24 19.86
C ALA A 72 -10.75 -29.06 19.89
N HIS A 73 -11.51 -30.16 19.85
CA HIS A 73 -12.97 -30.11 19.99
C HIS A 73 -13.43 -29.65 21.38
N ALA A 74 -12.74 -30.06 22.45
CA ALA A 74 -13.04 -29.63 23.81
C ALA A 74 -12.86 -28.11 23.97
N LEU A 75 -11.77 -27.56 23.42
CA LEU A 75 -11.52 -26.12 23.34
C LEU A 75 -12.63 -25.41 22.58
N ALA A 76 -12.97 -25.89 21.37
CA ALA A 76 -14.00 -25.27 20.53
C ALA A 76 -15.42 -25.34 21.16
N ARG A 77 -15.73 -26.37 21.95
CA ARG A 77 -16.99 -26.44 22.70
C ARG A 77 -17.06 -25.47 23.87
N ARG A 78 -15.90 -25.14 24.45
CA ARG A 78 -15.83 -24.28 25.64
C ARG A 78 -16.00 -22.80 25.30
N ILE A 79 -15.65 -22.41 24.08
CA ILE A 79 -15.65 -21.01 23.63
C ILE A 79 -16.71 -20.83 22.54
N PRO A 80 -17.78 -20.06 22.81
CA PRO A 80 -18.89 -19.90 21.87
C PRO A 80 -18.50 -19.36 20.49
N GLU A 81 -17.45 -18.53 20.43
CA GLU A 81 -16.96 -17.94 19.18
C GLU A 81 -16.21 -18.93 18.28
N LEU A 82 -15.91 -20.14 18.75
CA LEU A 82 -15.21 -21.17 17.99
C LEU A 82 -16.17 -22.16 17.32
N ASN A 83 -15.84 -22.56 16.11
CA ASN A 83 -16.63 -23.48 15.31
C ASN A 83 -16.13 -24.91 15.48
N THR A 84 -16.89 -25.70 16.24
CA THR A 84 -16.61 -27.13 16.49
C THR A 84 -16.60 -28.00 15.24
N ASN A 85 -17.23 -27.56 14.15
CA ASN A 85 -17.28 -28.31 12.88
C ASN A 85 -16.16 -27.93 11.91
N ASN A 86 -15.43 -26.84 12.17
CA ASN A 86 -14.35 -26.37 11.32
C ASN A 86 -13.03 -26.43 12.07
N ILE A 87 -12.49 -27.64 12.18
CA ILE A 87 -11.23 -27.93 12.85
C ILE A 87 -10.39 -28.78 11.91
N ARG A 88 -9.15 -28.37 11.63
CA ARG A 88 -8.20 -29.16 10.83
C ARG A 88 -6.81 -29.14 11.43
N PRO A 89 -6.04 -30.24 11.33
CA PRO A 89 -4.64 -30.23 11.67
C PRO A 89 -3.84 -29.36 10.68
N VAL A 90 -2.84 -28.64 11.17
CA VAL A 90 -1.93 -27.82 10.38
C VAL A 90 -0.68 -28.61 10.05
N SER A 91 -0.36 -28.67 8.75
CA SER A 91 0.85 -29.35 8.24
C SER A 91 2.12 -28.65 8.69
N LEU A 92 3.25 -29.37 8.76
CA LEU A 92 4.54 -28.81 9.20
C LEU A 92 4.95 -27.57 8.38
N ASP A 93 4.73 -27.59 7.06
CA ASP A 93 5.03 -26.46 6.17
C ASP A 93 4.21 -25.21 6.57
N GLU A 94 2.90 -25.37 6.75
CA GLU A 94 1.98 -24.29 7.15
C GLU A 94 2.28 -23.73 8.55
N ARG A 95 2.82 -24.54 9.48
CA ARG A 95 3.14 -24.08 10.85
C ARG A 95 4.19 -22.97 10.86
N THR A 96 5.19 -23.08 9.98
CA THR A 96 6.24 -22.06 9.85
C THR A 96 5.71 -20.80 9.17
N ASP A 97 4.95 -20.95 8.08
CA ASP A 97 4.30 -19.85 7.38
C ASP A 97 3.32 -19.06 8.26
N MET A 98 2.64 -19.75 9.18
CA MET A 98 1.71 -19.13 10.13
C MET A 98 2.40 -18.10 11.03
N LEU A 99 3.62 -18.39 11.51
CA LEU A 99 4.37 -17.50 12.39
C LEU A 99 5.14 -16.42 11.62
N THR A 100 5.52 -16.69 10.37
CA THR A 100 6.38 -15.79 9.57
C THR A 100 5.60 -14.83 8.68
N ARG A 101 4.31 -15.06 8.40
CA ARG A 101 3.52 -14.15 7.54
C ARG A 101 3.57 -12.73 8.08
N SER A 102 3.97 -11.74 7.29
CA SER A 102 3.88 -10.34 7.73
C SER A 102 2.44 -9.82 7.68
N SER A 103 2.09 -8.88 8.56
CA SER A 103 0.78 -8.23 8.48
C SER A 103 0.73 -7.25 7.32
N PRO A 104 -0.21 -7.39 6.36
CA PRO A 104 -0.36 -6.38 5.32
C PRO A 104 -0.74 -5.01 5.89
N TYR A 105 -1.29 -4.98 7.11
CA TYR A 105 -1.67 -3.79 7.87
C TYR A 105 -0.60 -3.36 8.89
N GLY A 106 0.50 -4.11 9.00
CA GLY A 106 1.59 -3.80 9.91
C GLY A 106 2.38 -2.56 9.47
N LEU A 107 2.87 -1.82 10.46
CA LEU A 107 3.86 -0.77 10.28
C LEU A 107 5.17 -1.43 9.85
N GLU A 108 5.56 -1.19 8.61
CA GLU A 108 6.82 -1.66 8.02
C GLU A 108 7.57 -0.42 7.53
N ASP A 109 8.89 -0.47 7.63
CA ASP A 109 9.72 0.62 7.13
C ASP A 109 9.56 0.73 5.61
N GLN A 110 9.67 1.95 5.09
CA GLN A 110 9.58 2.26 3.65
C GLN A 110 8.25 1.86 2.99
N LYS A 111 7.16 1.78 3.77
CA LYS A 111 5.83 1.40 3.28
C LYS A 111 4.95 2.62 2.99
N TRP A 112 4.26 2.58 1.85
CA TRP A 112 3.29 3.62 1.49
C TRP A 112 2.00 3.51 2.30
N VAL A 113 1.50 4.65 2.75
CA VAL A 113 0.27 4.79 3.53
C VAL A 113 -0.57 5.94 3.00
N TRP A 114 -1.88 5.89 3.21
CA TRP A 114 -2.76 7.04 2.99
C TRP A 114 -3.12 7.69 4.30
N VAL A 115 -3.15 9.02 4.30
CA VAL A 115 -3.68 9.76 5.44
C VAL A 115 -5.21 9.68 5.41
N HIS A 116 -5.80 9.18 6.50
CA HIS A 116 -7.25 9.14 6.69
C HIS A 116 -7.68 9.88 7.96
N ASP A 117 -6.94 10.93 8.29
CA ASP A 117 -7.18 11.71 9.48
C ASP A 117 -8.36 12.67 9.31
N LYS A 118 -9.33 12.53 10.22
CA LYS A 118 -10.56 13.35 10.25
C LYS A 118 -10.42 14.55 11.18
N TRP A 119 -9.36 14.63 11.98
CA TRP A 119 -9.11 15.72 12.90
C TRP A 119 -8.57 16.96 12.19
N ALA A 120 -8.92 18.13 12.72
CA ALA A 120 -8.64 19.42 12.10
C ALA A 120 -7.15 19.67 11.82
N LYS A 121 -6.24 19.08 12.61
CA LYS A 121 -4.78 19.24 12.48
C LYS A 121 -4.26 18.69 11.15
N TRP A 122 -4.72 17.50 10.75
CA TRP A 122 -4.19 16.75 9.60
C TRP A 122 -5.18 16.60 8.45
N LYS A 123 -6.43 17.06 8.60
CA LYS A 123 -7.48 17.01 7.57
C LYS A 123 -7.04 17.54 6.19
N LYS A 124 -6.09 18.49 6.13
CA LYS A 124 -5.55 19.02 4.87
C LYS A 124 -4.77 17.98 4.04
N TYR A 125 -4.28 16.92 4.67
CA TYR A 125 -3.60 15.81 4.02
C TYR A 125 -4.54 14.64 3.75
N LEU A 126 -5.85 14.76 3.96
CA LEU A 126 -6.79 13.66 3.77
C LEU A 126 -6.73 13.12 2.33
N GLY A 127 -6.35 11.85 2.19
CA GLY A 127 -6.16 11.19 0.89
C GLY A 127 -4.75 11.32 0.29
N ASP A 128 -3.87 12.09 0.93
CA ASP A 128 -2.48 12.22 0.50
C ASP A 128 -1.70 10.94 0.81
N THR A 129 -0.70 10.65 -0.02
CA THR A 129 0.19 9.52 0.20
C THR A 129 1.39 9.91 1.06
N GLY A 130 1.66 9.11 2.10
CA GLY A 130 2.84 9.22 2.95
C GLY A 130 3.73 7.98 2.88
N LEU A 131 4.97 8.14 3.32
CA LEU A 131 5.97 7.06 3.44
C LEU A 131 6.26 6.78 4.92
N LEU A 132 6.09 5.54 5.37
CA LEU A 132 6.49 5.13 6.71
C LEU A 132 8.01 5.02 6.81
N ILE A 133 8.55 5.56 7.90
CA ILE A 133 9.97 5.62 8.18
C ILE A 133 10.19 5.14 9.60
N LYS A 134 10.94 4.05 9.76
CA LYS A 134 11.31 3.52 11.07
C LYS A 134 12.45 4.33 11.68
N ARG A 135 12.28 4.77 12.92
CA ARG A 135 13.31 5.47 13.70
C ARG A 135 13.40 4.84 15.08
N LEU A 136 14.50 4.13 15.33
CA LEU A 136 14.71 3.38 16.58
C LEU A 136 13.51 2.46 16.85
N ASP A 137 12.70 2.78 17.86
CA ASP A 137 11.53 2.02 18.31
C ASP A 137 10.19 2.64 17.91
N SER A 138 10.18 3.67 17.05
CA SER A 138 8.95 4.33 16.59
C SER A 138 8.89 4.45 15.07
N PHE A 139 7.68 4.70 14.57
CA PHE A 139 7.44 5.00 13.17
C PHE A 139 7.03 6.47 13.02
N LEU A 140 7.56 7.09 11.98
CA LEU A 140 7.15 8.39 11.48
C LEU A 140 6.54 8.22 10.10
N VAL A 141 5.62 9.11 9.72
CA VAL A 141 5.17 9.24 8.33
C VAL A 141 5.80 10.50 7.71
N GLY A 142 6.47 10.32 6.59
CA GLY A 142 6.94 11.39 5.73
C GLY A 142 5.82 11.84 4.80
N LEU A 143 5.46 13.13 4.85
CA LEU A 143 4.42 13.76 4.03
C LEU A 143 5.00 14.92 3.23
N ILE A 144 4.52 15.12 2.00
CA ILE A 144 4.87 16.30 1.22
C ILE A 144 4.13 17.51 1.81
N PRO A 145 4.82 18.56 2.27
CA PRO A 145 4.15 19.68 2.93
C PRO A 145 3.19 20.45 2.02
N GLN A 146 2.06 20.84 2.58
CA GLN A 146 1.16 21.84 1.99
C GLN A 146 1.30 23.16 2.77
N ILE A 147 2.22 24.03 2.35
CA ILE A 147 2.52 25.30 3.05
C ILE A 147 2.11 26.51 2.20
N ARG A 148 0.81 26.89 2.20
CA ARG A 148 0.30 28.22 1.80
C ARG A 148 -0.97 28.60 2.58
N LYS A 149 -1.34 29.88 2.53
CA LYS A 149 -2.56 30.47 3.16
C LYS A 149 -3.86 30.18 2.39
N GLU A 150 -3.78 29.51 1.25
CA GLU A 150 -4.97 29.18 0.45
C GLU A 150 -5.68 27.96 1.02
N PRO A 151 -7.01 27.85 0.83
CA PRO A 151 -7.80 26.75 1.39
C PRO A 151 -7.35 25.36 0.90
N HIS A 152 -6.61 25.26 -0.22
CA HIS A 152 -6.01 24.03 -0.75
C HIS A 152 -4.62 24.32 -1.37
N PRO A 153 -3.54 24.37 -0.58
CA PRO A 153 -2.21 24.60 -1.11
C PRO A 153 -1.77 23.43 -2.01
N PRO A 154 -1.07 23.69 -3.13
CA PRO A 154 -0.38 22.62 -3.84
C PRO A 154 0.69 21.99 -2.93
N GLN A 155 0.76 20.67 -2.94
CA GLN A 155 1.84 19.93 -2.29
C GLN A 155 3.18 20.30 -2.94
N ALA A 156 4.17 20.69 -2.13
CA ALA A 156 5.49 21.03 -2.62
C ALA A 156 6.55 20.75 -1.56
N LEU A 157 7.73 20.32 -2.00
CA LEU A 157 8.90 20.25 -1.12
C LEU A 157 9.29 21.64 -0.66
N VAL A 158 9.59 21.76 0.63
CA VAL A 158 9.90 23.04 1.24
C VAL A 158 11.36 23.03 1.66
N LEU A 159 12.26 23.52 0.82
CA LEU A 159 13.69 23.57 1.15
C LEU A 159 13.99 24.63 2.22
N GLN A 160 14.96 24.36 3.09
CA GLN A 160 15.39 25.27 4.17
C GLN A 160 15.69 26.70 3.68
N ASP A 161 16.42 26.84 2.57
CA ASP A 161 16.75 28.14 1.96
C ASP A 161 15.50 28.90 1.51
N ASN A 162 14.51 28.17 0.98
CA ASN A 162 13.23 28.74 0.59
C ASN A 162 12.44 29.15 1.83
N MET A 163 12.52 28.43 2.95
CA MET A 163 11.81 28.83 4.17
C MET A 163 12.34 30.11 4.80
N VAL A 164 13.66 30.23 4.87
CA VAL A 164 14.33 31.41 5.39
C VAL A 164 13.98 32.64 4.53
N LYS A 165 14.02 32.50 3.21
CA LYS A 165 13.70 33.57 2.25
C LYS A 165 12.21 33.91 2.19
N THR A 166 11.34 32.91 2.13
CA THR A 166 9.88 33.07 1.91
C THR A 166 9.15 33.50 3.16
N PHE A 167 9.54 33.02 4.34
CA PHE A 167 8.78 33.32 5.55
C PHE A 167 9.42 34.39 6.44
N ARG A 168 10.68 34.80 6.20
CA ARG A 168 11.43 35.79 7.02
C ARG A 168 11.48 35.39 8.51
N ILE A 169 11.94 34.17 8.83
CA ILE A 169 11.78 33.62 10.19
C ILE A 169 13.11 33.32 10.87
N HIS A 170 13.38 34.10 11.93
CA HIS A 170 14.43 33.90 12.94
C HIS A 170 14.16 32.73 13.92
N LYS A 171 13.27 31.79 13.57
CA LYS A 171 12.83 30.65 14.41
C LYS A 171 13.03 29.27 13.75
N VAL A 172 13.89 29.16 12.75
CA VAL A 172 14.33 27.83 12.29
C VAL A 172 15.39 27.36 13.29
N LYS A 173 15.02 26.42 14.17
CA LYS A 173 16.01 25.71 14.99
C LYS A 173 16.50 24.54 14.15
N ALA A 174 17.75 24.62 13.70
CA ALA A 174 18.43 23.47 13.12
C ALA A 174 18.69 22.46 14.25
N LEU A 175 18.34 21.20 14.05
CA LEU A 175 18.90 20.12 14.85
C LEU A 175 20.24 19.75 14.21
N GLU A 176 21.34 20.28 14.75
CA GLU A 176 22.70 20.14 14.22
C GLU A 176 23.16 18.68 14.03
N THR A 177 22.48 17.71 14.67
CA THR A 177 22.86 16.29 14.67
C THR A 177 22.14 15.42 13.64
N GLN A 178 21.11 15.89 12.92
CA GLN A 178 20.27 15.01 12.09
C GLN A 178 19.82 15.53 10.71
N MET A 179 20.38 16.63 10.20
CA MET A 179 19.96 17.19 8.89
C MET A 179 18.42 17.42 8.82
N GLN A 180 17.86 17.93 9.92
CA GLN A 180 16.44 18.21 10.08
C GLN A 180 16.27 19.61 10.67
N TYR A 181 15.11 20.22 10.44
CA TYR A 181 14.77 21.51 11.01
C TYR A 181 13.32 21.57 11.49
N ILE A 182 13.09 22.41 12.50
CA ILE A 182 11.76 22.61 13.09
C ILE A 182 11.16 23.91 12.58
N PHE A 183 9.92 23.83 12.10
CA PHE A 183 9.14 24.97 11.66
C PHE A 183 7.68 24.84 12.11
N GLN A 184 7.14 25.87 12.78
CA GLN A 184 5.78 25.86 13.33
C GLN A 184 5.49 24.60 14.18
N GLU A 185 6.44 24.17 15.01
CA GLU A 185 6.33 22.95 15.84
C GLU A 185 6.29 21.62 15.05
N HIS A 186 6.52 21.68 13.74
CA HIS A 186 6.62 20.50 12.89
C HIS A 186 8.08 20.26 12.48
N THR A 187 8.46 19.00 12.37
CA THR A 187 9.81 18.58 11.98
C THR A 187 9.86 18.29 10.50
N TYR A 188 10.88 18.79 9.81
CA TYR A 188 11.08 18.56 8.39
C TYR A 188 12.48 18.03 8.12
N THR A 189 12.63 17.23 7.07
CA THR A 189 13.94 16.84 6.54
C THR A 189 14.60 17.98 5.79
N GLN A 190 15.91 17.87 5.58
CA GLN A 190 16.66 18.79 4.71
C GLN A 190 16.05 18.95 3.31
N ASP A 191 15.47 17.87 2.77
CA ASP A 191 14.80 17.85 1.46
C ASP A 191 13.40 18.49 1.49
N GLY A 192 12.93 18.89 2.67
CA GLY A 192 11.67 19.57 2.85
C GLY A 192 10.46 18.66 2.99
N ILE A 193 10.64 17.41 3.42
CA ILE A 193 9.53 16.48 3.73
C ILE A 193 9.13 16.65 5.20
N LEU A 194 7.84 16.75 5.47
CA LEU A 194 7.27 16.83 6.82
C LEU A 194 7.29 15.46 7.49
N LEU A 195 7.81 15.38 8.71
CA LEU A 195 7.81 14.17 9.53
C LEU A 195 6.74 14.27 10.63
N VAL A 196 5.82 13.29 10.65
CA VAL A 196 4.74 13.22 11.64
C VAL A 196 4.81 11.89 12.39
N PRO A 197 4.77 11.86 13.72
CA PRO A 197 4.65 10.61 14.48
C PRO A 197 3.36 9.86 14.15
N THR A 198 3.43 8.54 13.96
CA THR A 198 2.25 7.75 13.56
C THR A 198 1.15 7.68 14.62
N ASN A 199 1.44 8.02 15.88
CA ASN A 199 0.45 8.12 16.95
C ASN A 199 -0.30 9.47 16.97
N GLU A 200 0.12 10.44 16.15
CA GLU A 200 -0.54 11.73 16.03
C GLU A 200 -1.47 11.82 14.82
N ILE A 201 -1.47 10.83 13.93
CA ILE A 201 -2.17 10.87 12.64
C ILE A 201 -2.83 9.53 12.30
N ASP A 202 -4.08 9.57 11.85
CA ASP A 202 -4.76 8.35 11.39
C ASP A 202 -4.31 7.97 9.97
N LEU A 203 -3.87 6.72 9.82
CA LEU A 203 -3.31 6.18 8.58
C LEU A 203 -4.07 4.93 8.13
N VAL A 204 -4.25 4.82 6.81
CA VAL A 204 -4.65 3.57 6.15
C VAL A 204 -3.38 2.86 5.68
N ILE A 205 -3.07 1.76 6.35
CA ILE A 205 -1.93 0.91 6.03
C ILE A 205 -2.45 -0.28 5.21
N SER A 206 -1.99 -0.43 3.98
CA SER A 206 -2.31 -1.59 3.16
C SER A 206 -1.21 -1.83 2.14
N SER A 207 -0.93 -3.09 1.81
CA SER A 207 -0.03 -3.44 0.72
C SER A 207 -0.47 -2.87 -0.64
N LYS A 208 -1.73 -2.46 -0.80
CA LYS A 208 -2.29 -1.91 -2.05
C LYS A 208 -2.10 -0.40 -2.20
N VAL A 209 -1.66 0.30 -1.16
CA VAL A 209 -1.42 1.75 -1.24
C VAL A 209 -0.22 2.00 -2.15
N LEU A 210 -0.39 2.93 -3.09
CA LEU A 210 0.65 3.40 -3.99
C LEU A 210 0.49 4.92 -4.16
N PRO A 211 1.60 5.67 -4.18
CA PRO A 211 1.56 7.11 -4.44
C PRO A 211 1.11 7.39 -5.86
N CYS A 212 0.52 8.57 -6.09
CA CYS A 212 0.37 9.05 -7.46
C CYS A 212 1.75 9.43 -8.02
N HIS A 213 1.88 9.50 -9.35
CA HIS A 213 3.17 9.82 -9.98
C HIS A 213 3.74 11.17 -9.53
N HIS A 214 2.89 12.17 -9.28
CA HIS A 214 3.34 13.49 -8.82
C HIS A 214 3.93 13.40 -7.40
N GLU A 215 3.20 12.82 -6.46
CA GLU A 215 3.67 12.57 -5.09
C GLU A 215 4.95 11.73 -5.11
N PHE A 216 4.96 10.64 -5.88
CA PHE A 216 6.09 9.74 -5.98
C PHE A 216 7.36 10.43 -6.49
N ALA A 217 7.24 11.29 -7.51
CA ALA A 217 8.38 12.05 -8.03
C ALA A 217 9.02 12.96 -6.98
N LEU A 218 8.23 13.50 -6.04
CA LEU A 218 8.75 14.32 -4.94
C LEU A 218 9.51 13.49 -3.90
N PHE A 219 9.10 12.23 -3.68
CA PHE A 219 9.84 11.32 -2.81
C PHE A 219 11.11 10.75 -3.46
N CYS A 220 11.12 10.53 -4.79
CA CYS A 220 12.28 10.01 -5.53
C CYS A 220 13.53 10.89 -5.40
N GLY A 221 13.35 12.20 -5.22
CA GLY A 221 14.45 13.14 -5.02
C GLY A 221 14.89 13.28 -3.56
N SER A 222 14.33 12.51 -2.63
CA SER A 222 14.58 12.66 -1.19
C SER A 222 15.49 11.59 -0.62
N SER A 223 16.22 11.95 0.43
CA SER A 223 17.05 11.05 1.24
C SER A 223 16.26 10.02 2.05
N LEU A 224 14.93 10.14 2.11
CA LEU A 224 14.07 9.25 2.88
C LEU A 224 13.70 7.97 2.15
N LEU A 225 13.70 7.98 0.82
CA LEU A 225 13.26 6.84 0.02
C LEU A 225 14.47 6.03 -0.44
N GLU A 226 14.52 4.76 -0.05
CA GLU A 226 15.59 3.87 -0.50
C GLU A 226 15.46 3.58 -2.02
N GLU A 227 16.60 3.47 -2.72
CA GLU A 227 16.63 3.27 -4.18
C GLU A 227 15.93 1.98 -4.62
N THR A 228 16.02 0.92 -3.81
CA THR A 228 15.35 -0.36 -4.07
C THR A 228 13.82 -0.23 -3.97
N VAL A 229 13.33 0.52 -2.98
CA VAL A 229 11.90 0.78 -2.76
C VAL A 229 11.37 1.73 -3.83
N CYS A 230 12.15 2.73 -4.21
CA CYS A 230 11.88 3.61 -5.33
C CYS A 230 11.64 2.80 -6.61
N SER A 231 12.59 1.95 -6.99
CA SER A 231 12.50 1.11 -8.18
C SER A 231 11.25 0.20 -8.16
N LYS A 232 11.01 -0.50 -7.05
CA LYS A 232 9.82 -1.36 -6.88
C LYS A 232 8.51 -0.57 -6.96
N THR A 233 8.46 0.60 -6.33
CA THR A 233 7.25 1.45 -6.35
C THR A 233 6.97 1.96 -7.75
N LEU A 234 8.01 2.38 -8.49
CA LEU A 234 7.87 2.82 -9.87
C LEU A 234 7.29 1.70 -10.75
N SER A 235 7.79 0.47 -10.62
CA SER A 235 7.24 -0.70 -11.32
C SER A 235 5.76 -0.91 -11.01
N ARG A 236 5.37 -0.82 -9.73
CA ARG A 236 3.98 -1.03 -9.29
C ARG A 236 3.04 0.09 -9.70
N VAL A 237 3.51 1.34 -9.73
CA VAL A 237 2.76 2.49 -10.25
C VAL A 237 2.58 2.36 -11.77
N ALA A 238 3.59 1.88 -12.49
CA ALA A 238 3.53 1.62 -13.93
C ALA A 238 2.61 0.43 -14.25
N GLN A 239 2.65 -0.67 -13.49
CA GLN A 239 1.73 -1.80 -13.60
C GLN A 239 0.27 -1.42 -13.54
N LYS A 240 -0.08 -0.56 -12.58
CA LYS A 240 -1.45 -0.09 -12.41
C LYS A 240 -1.98 0.64 -13.66
N ARG A 241 -1.09 1.01 -14.59
CA ARG A 241 -1.39 1.73 -15.83
C ARG A 241 -1.41 0.84 -17.07
N LEU A 242 -0.94 -0.42 -17.00
CA LEU A 242 -0.90 -1.33 -18.14
C LEU A 242 -2.07 -2.31 -18.09
N GLN A 243 -2.77 -2.45 -19.21
CA GLN A 243 -3.82 -3.42 -19.44
C GLN A 243 -3.44 -4.37 -20.57
N LEU A 244 -4.12 -5.52 -20.60
CA LEU A 244 -4.04 -6.45 -21.72
C LEU A 244 -4.37 -5.72 -23.02
N HIS A 245 -3.60 -5.97 -24.08
CA HIS A 245 -3.69 -5.31 -25.40
C HIS A 245 -3.29 -3.83 -25.43
N ASP A 246 -2.72 -3.28 -24.34
CA ASP A 246 -2.15 -1.93 -24.42
C ASP A 246 -0.97 -1.89 -25.40
N ARG A 247 -0.91 -0.81 -26.17
CA ARG A 247 0.23 -0.50 -27.03
C ARG A 247 1.32 0.16 -26.20
N VAL A 248 2.53 -0.38 -26.29
CA VAL A 248 3.69 0.09 -25.54
C VAL A 248 4.91 0.28 -26.44
N LYS A 249 5.86 1.10 -25.99
CA LYS A 249 7.19 1.26 -26.58
C LYS A 249 8.21 0.79 -25.54
N VAL A 250 9.16 -0.04 -25.98
CA VAL A 250 10.32 -0.39 -25.15
C VAL A 250 11.25 0.81 -25.11
N ILE A 251 11.61 1.28 -23.92
CA ILE A 251 12.43 2.50 -23.71
C ILE A 251 13.86 2.20 -23.29
N ARG A 252 14.18 0.95 -22.91
CA ARG A 252 15.51 0.51 -22.45
C ARG A 252 15.83 -0.91 -22.94
N GLY A 253 17.10 -1.29 -22.91
CA GLY A 253 17.55 -2.63 -23.33
C GLY A 253 17.78 -2.77 -24.83
N GLU A 254 17.99 -4.01 -25.29
CA GLU A 254 18.34 -4.34 -26.68
C GLU A 254 17.20 -4.05 -27.68
N PHE A 255 15.96 -4.05 -27.21
CA PHE A 255 14.77 -3.74 -28.00
C PHE A 255 14.32 -2.27 -27.84
N ALA A 256 15.16 -1.39 -27.29
CA ALA A 256 14.81 0.02 -27.11
C ALA A 256 14.36 0.67 -28.44
N GLY A 257 13.23 1.37 -28.38
CA GLY A 257 12.57 1.99 -29.53
C GLY A 257 11.53 1.10 -30.21
N VAL A 258 11.50 -0.21 -29.95
CA VAL A 258 10.54 -1.13 -30.57
C VAL A 258 9.16 -1.00 -29.95
N LEU A 259 8.13 -1.07 -30.79
CA LEU A 259 6.73 -1.08 -30.37
C LEU A 259 6.26 -2.50 -30.09
N GLY A 260 5.49 -2.66 -29.01
CA GLY A 260 4.91 -3.91 -28.58
C GLY A 260 3.45 -3.79 -28.18
N GLU A 261 2.82 -4.94 -28.02
CA GLU A 261 1.47 -5.09 -27.48
C GLU A 261 1.53 -5.98 -26.23
N VAL A 262 0.85 -5.58 -25.16
CA VAL A 262 0.78 -6.33 -23.91
C VAL A 262 -0.04 -7.60 -24.10
N VAL A 263 0.60 -8.76 -23.90
CA VAL A 263 -0.03 -10.09 -23.95
C VAL A 263 -0.39 -10.59 -22.56
N GLU A 264 0.39 -10.22 -21.54
CA GLU A 264 0.14 -10.57 -20.15
C GLU A 264 0.79 -9.56 -19.21
N VAL A 265 0.13 -9.24 -18.09
CA VAL A 265 0.66 -8.33 -17.07
C VAL A 265 0.96 -9.15 -15.80
N GLY A 266 2.25 -9.31 -15.49
CA GLY A 266 2.72 -9.95 -14.26
C GLY A 266 3.02 -8.97 -13.13
N THR A 267 3.58 -9.48 -12.03
CA THR A 267 3.88 -8.71 -10.80
C THR A 267 5.17 -7.91 -10.81
N GLU A 268 6.08 -8.15 -11.75
CA GLU A 268 7.31 -7.33 -11.97
C GLU A 268 7.68 -7.24 -13.47
N GLU A 269 7.18 -8.16 -14.28
CA GLU A 269 7.39 -8.25 -15.72
C GLU A 269 6.07 -8.18 -16.50
N VAL A 270 6.17 -7.78 -17.75
CA VAL A 270 5.07 -7.77 -18.72
C VAL A 270 5.49 -8.59 -19.93
N LEU A 271 4.61 -9.46 -20.40
CA LEU A 271 4.84 -10.24 -21.61
C LEU A 271 4.41 -9.38 -22.80
N LEU A 272 5.37 -9.02 -23.66
CA LEU A 272 5.08 -8.25 -24.86
C LEU A 272 5.20 -9.10 -26.12
N ARG A 273 4.26 -8.90 -27.04
CA ARG A 273 4.43 -9.25 -28.44
C ARG A 273 5.06 -8.07 -29.16
N LEU A 274 6.22 -8.26 -29.78
CA LEU A 274 6.92 -7.28 -30.61
C LEU A 274 6.70 -7.60 -32.10
N PRO A 275 5.69 -7.01 -32.78
CA PRO A 275 5.30 -7.46 -34.11
C PRO A 275 6.38 -7.24 -35.17
N SER A 276 7.24 -6.23 -35.01
CA SER A 276 8.33 -5.96 -35.96
C SER A 276 9.50 -6.95 -35.87
N GLN A 277 9.62 -7.65 -34.74
CA GLN A 277 10.64 -8.68 -34.51
C GLN A 277 10.07 -10.10 -34.60
N ASP A 278 8.75 -10.23 -34.66
CA ASP A 278 8.02 -11.50 -34.56
C ASP A 278 8.38 -12.32 -33.31
N ILE A 279 8.56 -11.62 -32.18
CA ILE A 279 8.96 -12.20 -30.89
C ILE A 279 7.89 -11.94 -29.84
N VAL A 280 7.70 -12.89 -28.93
CA VAL A 280 7.00 -12.70 -27.66
C VAL A 280 7.99 -12.95 -26.53
N ALA A 281 8.26 -11.93 -25.71
CA ALA A 281 9.27 -12.01 -24.66
C ALA A 281 8.84 -11.23 -23.41
N PRO A 282 9.31 -11.64 -22.21
CA PRO A 282 9.10 -10.88 -20.99
C PRO A 282 9.99 -9.63 -20.97
N PHE A 283 9.44 -8.52 -20.49
CA PHE A 283 10.14 -7.27 -20.29
C PHE A 283 9.91 -6.78 -18.87
N SER A 284 10.89 -6.10 -18.28
CA SER A 284 10.62 -5.41 -17.02
C SER A 284 9.66 -4.25 -17.28
N ILE A 285 8.69 -4.03 -16.40
CA ILE A 285 7.68 -2.99 -16.59
C ILE A 285 8.27 -1.58 -16.61
N VAL A 286 9.45 -1.38 -16.02
CA VAL A 286 10.18 -0.10 -16.07
C VAL A 286 10.88 0.13 -17.41
N GLU A 287 10.97 -0.88 -18.27
CA GLU A 287 11.56 -0.82 -19.60
C GLU A 287 10.53 -0.49 -20.68
N VAL A 288 9.26 -0.31 -20.31
CA VAL A 288 8.17 -0.09 -21.25
C VAL A 288 7.37 1.14 -20.86
N CYS A 289 6.83 1.85 -21.86
CA CYS A 289 5.90 2.95 -21.63
C CYS A 289 4.70 2.85 -22.59
N PRO A 290 3.52 3.39 -22.23
CA PRO A 290 2.39 3.48 -23.15
C PRO A 290 2.79 4.23 -24.44
N HIS A 291 2.42 3.66 -25.59
CA HIS A 291 2.66 4.26 -26.89
C HIS A 291 1.35 4.76 -27.50
N PHE A 292 1.33 6.04 -27.84
CA PHE A 292 0.20 6.69 -28.49
C PHE A 292 0.57 7.12 -29.91
N LYS A 293 -0.38 7.00 -30.84
CA LYS A 293 -0.29 7.53 -32.19
C LYS A 293 -1.30 8.66 -32.40
N VAL A 294 -1.02 9.51 -33.38
CA VAL A 294 -1.97 10.53 -33.82
C VAL A 294 -3.30 9.88 -34.19
N GLY A 295 -4.39 10.46 -33.68
CA GLY A 295 -5.76 9.95 -33.83
C GLY A 295 -6.26 9.09 -32.68
N ASP A 296 -5.40 8.66 -31.74
CA ASP A 296 -5.84 7.92 -30.56
C ASP A 296 -6.75 8.79 -29.68
N HIS A 297 -7.84 8.21 -29.18
CA HIS A 297 -8.70 8.86 -28.19
C HIS A 297 -8.20 8.50 -26.78
N VAL A 298 -7.76 9.52 -26.05
CA VAL A 298 -7.06 9.36 -24.77
C VAL A 298 -7.75 10.19 -23.68
N ALA A 299 -7.57 9.76 -22.44
CA ALA A 299 -8.01 10.49 -21.26
C ALA A 299 -6.80 10.86 -20.41
N VAL A 300 -6.73 12.12 -19.99
CA VAL A 300 -5.69 12.57 -19.07
C VAL A 300 -6.02 12.02 -17.69
N THR A 301 -5.18 11.11 -17.19
CA THR A 301 -5.39 10.47 -15.89
C THR A 301 -4.85 11.29 -14.72
N HIS A 302 -3.89 12.20 -14.98
CA HIS A 302 -3.16 12.98 -13.97
C HIS A 302 -2.70 14.35 -14.52
N GLY A 303 -2.50 15.35 -13.65
CA GLY A 303 -2.06 16.71 -14.02
C GLY A 303 -3.22 17.72 -14.11
N ASP A 304 -2.93 18.95 -14.53
CA ASP A 304 -3.89 20.07 -14.54
C ASP A 304 -5.10 19.85 -15.45
N HIS A 305 -4.97 18.94 -16.42
CA HIS A 305 -6.05 18.56 -17.34
C HIS A 305 -6.67 17.19 -16.99
N LYS A 306 -6.50 16.69 -15.76
CA LYS A 306 -7.06 15.40 -15.34
C LYS A 306 -8.57 15.31 -15.63
N GLY A 307 -9.00 14.21 -16.23
CA GLY A 307 -10.38 13.95 -16.61
C GLY A 307 -10.73 14.42 -18.03
N SER A 308 -9.94 15.33 -18.61
CA SER A 308 -10.11 15.74 -19.99
C SER A 308 -9.89 14.55 -20.94
N LYS A 309 -10.82 14.40 -21.89
CA LYS A 309 -10.75 13.42 -22.98
C LYS A 309 -10.57 14.14 -24.30
N GLY A 310 -9.95 13.47 -25.26
CA GLY A 310 -9.70 14.08 -26.55
C GLY A 310 -8.85 13.20 -27.45
N TRP A 311 -8.44 13.76 -28.58
CA TRP A 311 -7.70 13.04 -29.60
C TRP A 311 -6.26 13.51 -29.67
N VAL A 312 -5.32 12.56 -29.77
CA VAL A 312 -3.90 12.85 -29.97
C VAL A 312 -3.72 13.53 -31.33
N THR A 313 -3.23 14.77 -31.35
CA THR A 313 -2.92 15.52 -32.59
C THR A 313 -1.45 15.49 -32.94
N PHE A 314 -0.59 15.24 -31.95
CA PHE A 314 0.84 15.08 -32.14
C PHE A 314 1.40 14.13 -31.08
N ALA A 315 2.23 13.17 -31.50
CA ALA A 315 2.96 12.29 -30.59
C ALA A 315 4.38 12.12 -31.14
N TYR A 316 5.37 12.60 -30.40
CA TYR A 316 6.78 12.39 -30.70
C TYR A 316 7.57 12.19 -29.42
N ASP A 317 8.17 11.01 -29.31
CA ASP A 317 8.92 10.56 -28.14
C ASP A 317 8.11 10.74 -26.84
N ASP A 318 8.53 11.61 -25.93
CA ASP A 318 7.89 11.85 -24.63
C ASP A 318 6.81 12.93 -24.69
N ARG A 319 6.60 13.57 -25.85
CA ARG A 319 5.68 14.70 -26.03
C ARG A 319 4.42 14.26 -26.74
N LEU A 320 3.30 14.43 -26.05
CA LEU A 320 1.96 14.19 -26.57
C LEU A 320 1.15 15.49 -26.51
N VAL A 321 0.60 15.90 -27.64
CA VAL A 321 -0.37 17.00 -27.74
C VAL A 321 -1.70 16.37 -28.11
N MET A 322 -2.75 16.76 -27.39
CA MET A 322 -4.12 16.32 -27.66
C MET A 322 -5.04 17.52 -27.83
N HIS A 323 -6.03 17.35 -28.69
CA HIS A 323 -7.18 18.24 -28.79
C HIS A 323 -8.24 17.77 -27.78
N ILE A 324 -8.46 18.56 -26.73
CA ILE A 324 -9.48 18.31 -25.71
C ILE A 324 -10.86 18.58 -26.33
N ALA A 325 -11.79 17.63 -26.23
CA ALA A 325 -13.16 17.87 -26.66
C ALA A 325 -13.81 18.93 -25.75
N PRO A 326 -14.48 19.96 -26.30
CA PRO A 326 -15.21 20.92 -25.47
C PRO A 326 -16.27 20.18 -24.64
N GLU A 327 -16.38 20.51 -23.36
CA GLU A 327 -17.49 20.05 -22.51
C GLU A 327 -18.80 20.51 -23.15
N GLN A 328 -19.60 19.58 -23.67
CA GLN A 328 -20.98 19.91 -24.03
C GLN A 328 -21.80 20.02 -22.73
N GLU A 329 -21.93 21.23 -22.19
CA GLU A 329 -23.18 21.62 -21.53
C GLU A 329 -24.27 21.68 -22.60
N ALA A 330 -25.06 20.62 -22.72
CA ALA A 330 -26.31 20.66 -23.47
C ALA A 330 -27.34 19.71 -22.85
N SER A 331 -28.00 20.19 -21.81
CA SER A 331 -29.41 19.87 -21.61
C SER A 331 -30.21 20.39 -22.81
N PHE A 332 -30.80 19.49 -23.59
CA PHE A 332 -32.00 19.78 -24.38
C PHE A 332 -33.02 18.65 -24.23
N VAL A 333 -34.21 19.04 -23.81
CA VAL A 333 -35.43 18.23 -23.70
C VAL A 333 -36.28 18.42 -24.96
N SER A 334 -37.02 17.36 -25.30
CA SER A 334 -38.10 17.24 -26.30
C SER A 334 -37.62 17.01 -27.74
N SER A 335 -38.29 16.22 -28.58
CA SER A 335 -39.63 15.64 -28.51
C SER A 335 -39.73 14.44 -29.47
N VAL A 336 -40.70 13.57 -29.18
CA VAL A 336 -41.21 12.46 -30.01
C VAL A 336 -41.52 12.91 -31.43
N PHE A 337 -41.15 12.12 -32.44
CA PHE A 337 -41.99 11.87 -33.62
C PHE A 337 -41.81 10.44 -34.15
N SER A 338 -42.95 9.83 -34.44
CA SER A 338 -43.14 8.48 -34.96
C SER A 338 -42.79 8.34 -36.45
N VAL A 339 -42.64 7.08 -36.84
CA VAL A 339 -42.39 6.48 -38.18
C VAL A 339 -43.31 7.04 -39.30
N PRO A 340 -42.85 6.99 -40.56
CA PRO A 340 -43.61 6.21 -41.55
C PRO A 340 -42.75 5.25 -42.40
N ASP A 341 -43.42 4.17 -42.82
CA ASP A 341 -43.00 3.05 -43.65
C ASP A 341 -42.45 3.40 -45.05
N MET A 342 -41.95 2.33 -45.71
CA MET A 342 -41.63 2.10 -47.14
C MET A 342 -40.11 2.11 -47.43
N PHE A 343 -39.48 1.04 -47.91
CA PHE A 343 -39.91 -0.14 -48.70
C PHE A 343 -39.28 -1.45 -48.20
#